data_AF-A0A969FEP6-F1
#
_entry.id   AF-A0A969FEP6-F1
#
_cell.length_a   1.000
_cell.length_b   1.000
_cell.length_c   1.000
_cell.angle_alpha   90.00
_cell.angle_beta   90.00
_cell.angle_gamma   90.00
#
_symmetry.space_group_name_H-M   'P 1'
#
loop_
_entity.id
_entity.type
_entity.pdbx_description
1 polymer ?
#
loop_
_entity_poly.entity_id
_entity_poly.type
_entity_poly.pdbx_seq_one_letter_code
_entity_poly.pdbx_strand_id
1 'polypeptide(L)' 'MAIFRQYVAPLLVVLVFAIALIAVSARIFLPSDMRAPAPIEQPEEQAQAANSEAVADLPPTLEILVHGLPEAAAF' A
#
# COMPACT_ATOMS: atom_id res chain seq x y z
N MET A 1 -18.61 -35.72 34.74
CA MET A 1 -17.41 -35.39 33.92
C MET A 1 -17.11 -33.88 33.92
N ALA A 2 -17.06 -33.23 35.10
CA ALA A 2 -16.89 -31.78 35.18
C ALA A 2 -15.41 -31.33 35.09
N ILE A 3 -14.49 -32.15 35.62
CA ILE A 3 -13.05 -31.85 35.71
C ILE A 3 -12.42 -31.61 34.33
N PHE A 4 -12.76 -32.46 33.35
CA PHE A 4 -12.21 -32.33 32.00
C PHE A 4 -12.62 -31.00 31.35
N ARG A 5 -13.90 -30.62 31.46
CA ARG A 5 -14.38 -29.36 30.88
C ARG A 5 -14.01 -28.13 31.70
N GLN A 6 -13.78 -28.27 33.00
CA GLN A 6 -13.49 -27.14 33.88
C GLN A 6 -12.00 -26.80 33.98
N TYR A 7 -11.11 -27.76 33.73
CA TYR A 7 -9.66 -27.53 33.81
C TYR A 7 -8.95 -27.79 32.49
N VAL A 8 -9.27 -28.90 31.82
CA VAL A 8 -8.60 -29.25 30.56
C VAL A 8 -9.04 -28.30 29.44
N ALA A 9 -10.34 -28.04 29.28
CA ALA A 9 -10.81 -27.15 28.22
C ALA A 9 -10.26 -25.70 28.36
N PRO A 10 -10.29 -25.04 29.53
CA PRO A 10 -9.71 -23.71 29.69
C PRO A 10 -8.20 -23.69 29.47
N LEU A 11 -7.47 -24.72 29.93
CA LEU A 11 -6.03 -24.83 29.70
C LEU A 11 -5.71 -24.97 28.21
N LEU A 12 -6.48 -25.78 27.47
CA LEU A 12 -6.30 -25.90 26.01
C LEU A 12 -6.61 -24.60 25.28
N VAL A 13 -7.62 -23.84 25.71
CA VAL A 13 -7.90 -22.52 25.13
C VAL A 13 -6.70 -21.59 25.28
N VAL A 14 -6.12 -21.50 26.48
CA VAL A 14 -4.93 -20.67 26.72
C VAL A 14 -3.72 -21.17 25.93
N LEU A 15 -3.52 -22.50 25.88
CA LEU A 15 -2.41 -23.10 25.14
C LEU A 15 -2.51 -22.82 23.64
N VAL A 16 -3.67 -23.07 23.04
CA VAL A 16 -3.92 -22.80 21.61
C VAL A 16 -3.81 -21.31 21.33
N PHE A 17 -4.35 -20.46 22.20
CA PHE A 17 -4.23 -19.01 22.07
C PHE A 17 -2.76 -18.54 22.12
N ALA A 18 -1.96 -19.06 23.04
CA ALA A 18 -0.54 -18.74 23.14
C ALA A 18 0.24 -19.18 21.89
N ILE A 19 -0.02 -20.40 21.40
CA ILE A 19 0.56 -20.89 20.14
C ILE A 19 0.13 -20.00 18.97
N ALA A 20 -1.16 -19.63 18.90
CA ALA A 20 -1.68 -18.77 17.84
C ALA A 20 -1.04 -17.38 17.90
N LEU A 21 -0.88 -16.79 19.08
CA LEU A 21 -0.17 -15.52 19.27
C LEU A 21 1.26 -15.59 18.74
N ILE A 22 2.02 -16.62 19.15
CA ILE A 22 3.40 -16.80 18.69
C ILE A 22 3.45 -17.00 17.17
N ALA A 23 2.56 -17.84 16.61
CA ALA A 23 2.51 -18.10 15.19
C ALA A 23 2.16 -16.84 14.38
N VAL A 24 1.20 -16.04 14.85
CA VAL A 24 0.80 -14.79 14.19
C VAL A 24 1.92 -13.75 14.25
N SER A 25 2.59 -13.63 15.41
CA SER A 25 3.71 -12.72 15.57
C SER A 25 4.91 -13.16 14.72
N ALA A 26 5.23 -14.46 14.70
CA ALA A 26 6.34 -15.01 13.93
C ALA A 26 6.12 -14.88 12.41
N ARG A 27 4.88 -15.00 11.94
CA ARG A 27 4.54 -14.89 10.51
C ARG A 27 4.98 -13.55 9.91
N ILE A 28 4.82 -12.45 10.64
CA ILE A 28 5.19 -11.09 10.19
C ILE A 28 6.70 -10.98 9.95
N PHE A 29 7.49 -11.76 10.69
CA PHE A 29 8.95 -11.79 10.55
C PHE A 29 9.45 -12.88 9.59
N LEU A 30 8.56 -13.68 8.97
CA LEU A 30 9.00 -14.71 8.05
C LEU A 30 9.51 -14.03 6.76
N PRO A 31 10.65 -14.45 6.18
CA PRO A 31 11.17 -13.83 4.96
C PRO A 31 10.18 -13.81 3.79
N SER A 32 9.21 -14.73 3.76
CA SER A 32 8.14 -14.71 2.76
C SER A 32 7.13 -13.56 2.94
N ASP A 33 6.93 -13.09 4.17
CA ASP A 33 6.03 -11.96 4.49
C ASP A 33 6.68 -10.62 4.15
N MET A 34 8.01 -10.51 4.31
CA MET A 34 8.80 -9.34 3.86
C MET A 34 9.13 -9.33 2.36
N ARG A 35 8.53 -10.22 1.57
CA ARG A 35 8.75 -10.35 0.12
C ARG A 35 7.60 -9.76 -0.69
N ALA A 36 7.39 -8.47 -0.54
CA ALA A 36 6.90 -7.66 -1.65
C ALA A 36 8.01 -6.65 -1.93
N PRO A 37 8.80 -6.83 -3.00
CA PRO A 37 9.57 -5.72 -3.55
C PRO A 37 8.59 -4.56 -3.69
N ALA A 38 8.90 -3.41 -3.09
CA ALA A 38 8.17 -2.19 -3.40
C ALA A 38 8.10 -2.07 -4.93
N PRO A 39 6.97 -1.65 -5.52
CA PRO A 39 6.90 -1.42 -6.95
C PRO A 39 8.12 -0.64 -7.42
N ILE A 40 8.96 -1.30 -8.22
CA ILE A 40 10.17 -0.72 -8.82
C ILE A 40 9.85 -0.05 -10.16
N GLU A 41 8.59 -0.08 -10.58
CA GLU A 41 8.05 0.86 -11.55
C GLU A 41 8.05 2.23 -10.88
N GLN A 42 8.88 3.12 -11.42
CA GLN A 42 8.93 4.51 -11.00
C GLN A 42 7.49 5.05 -11.04
N PRO A 43 6.96 5.62 -9.94
CA PRO A 43 5.62 6.22 -9.93
C PRO A 43 5.44 7.28 -11.02
N GLU A 44 6.55 7.78 -11.58
CA GLU A 44 6.59 8.74 -12.66
C GLU A 44 5.98 8.18 -13.95
N GLU A 45 6.18 6.92 -14.35
CA GLU A 45 5.68 6.46 -15.66
C GLU A 45 4.16 6.28 -15.70
N GLN A 46 3.54 5.83 -14.59
CA GLN A 46 2.09 5.68 -14.49
C GLN A 46 1.38 7.01 -14.23
N ALA A 47 2.02 7.94 -13.52
CA ALA A 47 1.50 9.30 -13.32
C ALA A 47 1.67 10.17 -14.58
N GLN A 48 2.80 10.10 -15.29
CA GLN A 48 3.01 10.85 -16.53
C GLN A 48 2.09 10.37 -17.66
N ALA A 49 1.81 9.07 -17.81
CA ALA A 49 0.92 8.60 -18.87
C ALA A 49 -0.51 9.14 -18.73
N ALA A 50 -1.06 9.15 -17.50
CA ALA A 50 -2.39 9.70 -17.23
C ALA A 50 -2.45 11.23 -17.37
N ASN A 51 -1.36 11.93 -17.03
CA ASN A 51 -1.27 13.38 -17.16
C ASN A 51 -0.98 13.84 -18.60
N SER A 52 -0.22 13.09 -19.40
CA SER A 52 0.06 13.43 -20.80
C SER A 52 -1.19 13.38 -21.67
N GLU A 53 -2.09 12.42 -21.43
CA GLU A 53 -3.36 12.32 -22.15
C GLU A 53 -4.31 13.47 -21.77
N ALA A 54 -4.32 13.88 -20.49
CA ALA A 54 -5.06 15.05 -20.02
C ALA A 54 -4.47 16.39 -20.50
N VAL A 55 -3.15 16.47 -20.69
CA VAL A 55 -2.45 17.67 -21.22
C VAL A 55 -2.64 17.81 -22.74
N ALA A 56 -2.81 16.70 -23.46
CA ALA A 56 -2.97 16.70 -24.93
C ALA A 56 -4.29 17.34 -25.42
N ASP A 57 -5.30 17.45 -24.57
CA ASP A 57 -6.64 17.96 -24.91
C ASP A 57 -6.97 19.30 -24.21
N LEU A 58 -5.95 20.03 -23.76
CA LEU A 58 -6.13 21.28 -23.03
C LEU A 58 -6.53 22.45 -23.94
N PRO A 59 -7.48 23.31 -23.51
CA PRO A 59 -7.78 24.55 -24.20
C PRO A 59 -6.59 25.53 -24.15
N PRO A 60 -6.43 26.39 -25.17
CA PRO A 60 -5.24 27.23 -25.37
C PRO A 60 -4.97 28.23 -24.23
N THR A 61 -5.96 28.52 -23.37
CA THR A 61 -5.80 29.38 -22.19
C THR A 61 -5.06 28.70 -21.04
N LEU A 62 -5.09 27.36 -20.96
CA LEU A 62 -4.46 26.57 -19.90
C LEU A 62 -3.06 26.08 -20.30
N GLU A 63 -2.79 25.95 -21.60
CA GLU A 63 -1.45 25.65 -22.14
C GLU A 63 -0.42 26.70 -21.68
N ILE A 64 -0.84 27.97 -21.55
CA ILE A 64 0.00 29.09 -21.08
C ILE A 64 0.42 28.91 -19.61
N LEU A 65 -0.40 28.28 -18.77
CA LEU A 65 -0.05 28.03 -17.37
C LEU A 65 0.96 26.88 -17.25
N VAL A 66 0.91 25.92 -18.17
CA VAL A 66 1.84 24.77 -18.24
C VAL A 66 3.18 25.18 -18.86
N HIS A 67 3.16 25.98 -19.93
CA HIS A 67 4.36 26.41 -20.65
C HIS A 67 4.95 27.75 -20.17
N GLY A 68 4.26 28.44 -19.28
CA GLY A 68 4.62 29.79 -18.83
C GLY A 68 4.17 30.86 -19.84
N LEU A 69 4.07 32.10 -19.35
CA LEU A 69 3.66 33.25 -20.15
C LEU A 69 4.64 33.42 -21.34
N PRO A 70 4.18 33.48 -22.60
CA PRO A 70 5.07 33.72 -23.71
C PRO A 70 5.75 35.09 -23.54
N GLU A 71 7.08 35.14 -23.70
CA GLU A 71 7.89 36.38 -23.58
C GLU A 71 7.38 37.51 -24.50
N ALA A 72 6.68 37.15 -25.59
CA ALA A 72 6.04 38.07 -26.52
C ALA A 72 4.81 38.81 -25.96
N ALA A 73 4.24 38.37 -24.84
CA ALA A 73 3.13 39.03 -24.14
C ALA A 73 3.62 40.00 -23.05
N ALA A 74 4.94 40.19 -22.90
CA ALA A 74 5.56 41.06 -21.90
C ALA A 74 5.78 42.53 -22.34
N PHE A 75 5.12 42.98 -23.42
CA PHE A 75 5.15 44.38 -23.88
C PHE A 75 3.75 44.93 -24.15
#